data_AF-A0A8B7IF93-F1
#
_entry.id   AF-A0A8B7IF93-F1
#
_cell.length_a   1.000
_cell.length_b   1.000
_cell.length_c   1.000
_cell.angle_alpha   90.00
_cell.angle_beta   90.00
_cell.angle_gamma   90.00
#
_symmetry.space_group_name_H-M   'P 1'
#
loop_
_entity.id
_entity.type
_entity.pdbx_description
1 polymer ?
#
loop_
_entity_poly.entity_id
_entity_poly.type
_entity_poly.pdbx_seq_one_letter_code
_entity_poly.pdbx_strand_id
1 'polypeptide(L)'
;TVTLSHITQLVLSHNKLTTVPANIADLRNIEVLNFFNNQIEELPTQISSLQKLKHLNLGMNRLNTLPRGFGSLPALEVLDLTYNNLNENSLPGNFFYLTTLRALYLSDNDFEILPPDIGKLTKLQILSLRDNDLISLPKEIGELTQLKELHIQGNRLTVLPPELGNLDLTGQKQVFKAENNPWVTPIADQFQLGVSHVFEYIRSETYKYLYGRHMQANPEPPKKNNDKSKKISRKPLAAKNK
;
A
#
# COMPACT_ATOMS: atom_id res chain seq x y z
N THR A 1 -35.11 -19.84 4.37
CA THR A 1 -33.84 -19.09 4.60
C THR A 1 -33.54 -18.32 3.33
N VAL A 2 -33.64 -16.99 3.36
CA VAL A 2 -33.32 -16.16 2.19
C VAL A 2 -31.80 -16.11 2.06
N THR A 3 -31.23 -16.72 1.01
CA THR A 3 -29.81 -16.61 0.71
C THR A 3 -29.60 -15.38 -0.17
N LEU A 4 -28.65 -14.52 0.21
CA LEU A 4 -28.28 -13.32 -0.55
C LEU A 4 -27.36 -13.67 -1.74
N SER A 5 -27.67 -14.77 -2.44
CA SER A 5 -26.79 -15.40 -3.42
C SER A 5 -26.57 -14.57 -4.69
N HIS A 6 -27.44 -13.59 -4.97
CA HIS A 6 -27.34 -12.73 -6.15
C HIS A 6 -26.66 -11.38 -5.88
N ILE A 7 -26.26 -11.09 -4.63
CA ILE A 7 -25.58 -9.84 -4.32
C ILE A 7 -24.20 -9.82 -4.99
N THR A 8 -23.99 -8.80 -5.82
CA THR A 8 -22.70 -8.51 -6.48
C THR A 8 -21.99 -7.32 -5.85
N GLN A 9 -22.70 -6.45 -5.13
CA GLN A 9 -22.12 -5.30 -4.45
C GLN A 9 -22.73 -5.14 -3.06
N LEU A 10 -21.88 -4.92 -2.06
CA LEU A 10 -22.29 -4.62 -0.70
C LEU A 10 -21.48 -3.44 -0.16
N VAL A 11 -22.18 -2.35 0.15
CA VAL A 11 -21.60 -1.12 0.67
C VAL A 11 -22.08 -0.93 2.11
N LEU A 12 -21.15 -0.96 3.04
CA LEU A 12 -21.34 -0.82 4.48
C LEU A 12 -20.44 0.29 5.05
N SER A 13 -20.14 1.29 4.24
CA SER A 13 -19.26 2.40 4.62
C SER A 13 -19.89 3.34 5.65
N HIS A 14 -19.06 4.06 6.41
CA HIS A 14 -19.50 5.01 7.44
C HIS A 14 -20.37 4.39 8.56
N ASN A 15 -20.02 3.19 8.99
CA ASN A 15 -20.70 2.50 10.09
C ASN A 15 -19.76 2.37 11.31
N LYS A 16 -20.18 1.57 12.30
CA LYS A 16 -19.40 1.25 13.51
C LYS A 16 -19.08 -0.24 13.58
N LEU A 17 -18.89 -0.89 12.42
CA LEU A 17 -18.57 -2.31 12.38
C LEU A 17 -17.21 -2.54 13.01
N THR A 18 -17.15 -3.38 14.03
CA THR A 18 -15.89 -3.79 14.69
C THR A 18 -15.34 -5.09 14.14
N THR A 19 -16.21 -5.90 13.51
CA THR A 19 -15.86 -7.21 12.95
C THR A 19 -16.63 -7.44 11.64
N VAL A 20 -16.06 -8.28 10.77
CA VAL A 20 -16.75 -8.84 9.61
C VAL A 20 -17.04 -10.32 9.93
N PRO A 21 -18.30 -10.78 9.88
CA PRO A 21 -18.62 -12.16 10.22
C PRO A 21 -18.16 -13.13 9.11
N ALA A 22 -17.79 -14.35 9.48
CA ALA A 22 -17.26 -15.37 8.55
C ALA A 22 -18.23 -15.74 7.43
N ASN A 23 -19.54 -15.61 7.65
CA ASN A 23 -20.58 -15.83 6.63
C ASN A 23 -20.60 -14.78 5.52
N ILE A 24 -19.72 -13.76 5.55
CA ILE A 24 -19.49 -12.89 4.38
C ILE A 24 -19.11 -13.72 3.13
N ALA A 25 -18.48 -14.88 3.34
CA ALA A 25 -18.12 -15.83 2.29
C ALA A 25 -19.32 -16.49 1.59
N ASP A 26 -20.54 -16.41 2.17
CA ASP A 26 -21.75 -16.92 1.54
C ASP A 26 -22.21 -16.05 0.36
N LEU A 27 -21.71 -14.81 0.25
CA LEU A 27 -21.94 -13.92 -0.88
C LEU A 27 -21.09 -14.33 -2.09
N ARG A 28 -21.34 -15.52 -2.64
CA ARG A 28 -20.52 -16.16 -3.69
C ARG A 28 -20.40 -15.36 -4.99
N ASN A 29 -21.33 -14.44 -5.23
CA ASN A 29 -21.35 -13.58 -6.42
C ASN A 29 -20.83 -12.16 -6.18
N ILE A 30 -20.30 -11.87 -4.98
CA ILE A 30 -19.82 -10.54 -4.63
C ILE A 30 -18.60 -10.15 -5.48
N GLU A 31 -18.67 -8.96 -6.07
CA GLU A 31 -17.61 -8.34 -6.84
C GLU A 31 -17.06 -7.08 -6.15
N VAL A 32 -17.90 -6.39 -5.37
CA VAL A 32 -17.53 -5.16 -4.64
C VAL A 32 -17.91 -5.29 -3.18
N LEU A 33 -16.92 -5.16 -2.30
CA LEU A 33 -17.11 -4.99 -0.86
C LEU A 33 -16.53 -3.65 -0.43
N ASN A 34 -17.36 -2.81 0.16
CA ASN A 34 -16.94 -1.52 0.70
C ASN A 34 -17.25 -1.43 2.19
N PHE A 35 -16.21 -1.50 3.01
CA PHE A 35 -16.22 -1.32 4.46
C PHE A 35 -15.52 -0.02 4.90
N PHE A 36 -15.37 0.95 3.98
CA PHE A 36 -14.69 2.21 4.24
C PHE A 36 -15.25 2.91 5.48
N ASN A 37 -14.36 3.48 6.31
CA ASN A 37 -14.72 4.26 7.49
C ASN A 37 -15.60 3.47 8.47
N ASN A 38 -15.00 2.44 9.07
CA ASN A 38 -15.56 1.60 10.11
C ASN A 38 -14.54 1.45 11.26
N GLN A 39 -14.71 0.44 12.11
CA GLN A 39 -13.88 0.17 13.27
C GLN A 39 -13.32 -1.26 13.25
N ILE A 40 -13.16 -1.84 12.04
CA ILE A 40 -12.79 -3.25 11.87
C ILE A 40 -11.36 -3.47 12.32
N GLU A 41 -11.17 -4.36 13.29
CA GLU A 41 -9.84 -4.71 13.84
C GLU A 41 -9.24 -5.95 13.16
N GLU A 42 -10.09 -6.85 12.67
CA GLU A 42 -9.70 -8.09 11.99
C GLU A 42 -10.70 -8.51 10.90
N LEU A 43 -10.21 -9.29 9.93
CA LEU A 43 -11.03 -9.91 8.90
C LEU A 43 -11.06 -11.43 9.11
N PRO A 44 -12.20 -12.10 8.83
CA PRO A 44 -12.29 -13.54 8.88
C PRO A 44 -11.45 -14.16 7.75
N THR A 45 -10.80 -15.30 8.00
CA THR A 45 -10.00 -16.02 6.97
C THR A 45 -10.84 -16.39 5.74
N GLN A 46 -12.13 -16.62 5.94
CA GLN A 46 -13.12 -16.94 4.92
C GLN A 46 -13.29 -15.83 3.87
N ILE A 47 -12.89 -14.58 4.14
CA ILE A 47 -12.93 -13.53 3.10
C ILE A 47 -12.15 -13.93 1.85
N SER A 48 -11.08 -14.72 2.04
CA SER A 48 -10.21 -15.22 0.97
C SER A 48 -10.89 -16.21 0.02
N SER A 49 -12.09 -16.70 0.33
CA SER A 49 -12.84 -17.61 -0.55
C SER A 49 -13.71 -16.89 -1.58
N LEU A 50 -13.78 -15.56 -1.57
CA LEU A 50 -14.62 -14.76 -2.47
C LEU A 50 -14.04 -14.70 -3.89
N GLN A 51 -14.35 -15.72 -4.70
CA GLN A 51 -13.75 -15.95 -6.02
C GLN A 51 -14.01 -14.84 -7.06
N LYS A 52 -15.07 -14.05 -6.88
CA LYS A 52 -15.46 -12.99 -7.82
C LYS A 52 -15.13 -11.58 -7.32
N LEU A 53 -14.55 -11.45 -6.12
CA LEU A 53 -14.28 -10.15 -5.53
C LEU A 53 -13.21 -9.41 -6.34
N LYS A 54 -13.58 -8.27 -6.91
CA LYS A 54 -12.72 -7.39 -7.72
C LYS A 54 -12.29 -6.15 -6.96
N HIS A 55 -13.16 -5.61 -6.12
CA HIS A 55 -12.92 -4.37 -5.40
C HIS A 55 -13.17 -4.58 -3.90
N LEU A 56 -12.14 -4.36 -3.10
CA LEU A 56 -12.22 -4.42 -1.64
C LEU A 56 -11.72 -3.10 -1.05
N ASN A 57 -12.64 -2.34 -0.46
CA ASN A 57 -12.30 -1.12 0.27
C ASN A 57 -12.41 -1.37 1.78
N LEU A 58 -11.27 -1.28 2.46
CA LEU A 58 -11.09 -1.40 3.91
C LEU A 58 -10.44 -0.14 4.48
N GLY A 59 -10.46 0.96 3.74
CA GLY A 59 -9.86 2.23 4.15
C GLY A 59 -10.53 2.78 5.41
N MET A 60 -9.79 3.54 6.22
CA MET A 60 -10.25 4.12 7.49
C MET A 60 -10.85 3.05 8.43
N ASN A 61 -10.06 2.05 8.78
CA ASN A 61 -10.40 1.02 9.76
C ASN A 61 -9.31 0.93 10.85
N ARG A 62 -9.20 -0.23 11.51
CA ARG A 62 -8.29 -0.49 12.64
C ARG A 62 -7.47 -1.76 12.45
N LEU A 63 -7.31 -2.20 11.20
CA LEU A 63 -6.64 -3.46 10.89
C LEU A 63 -5.18 -3.42 11.34
N ASN A 64 -4.78 -4.39 12.15
CA ASN A 64 -3.38 -4.60 12.56
C ASN A 64 -2.73 -5.76 11.79
N THR A 65 -3.55 -6.62 11.17
CA THR A 65 -3.10 -7.79 10.41
C THR A 65 -4.11 -8.14 9.32
N LEU A 66 -3.65 -8.80 8.26
CA LEU A 66 -4.50 -9.44 7.27
C LEU A 66 -4.52 -10.96 7.51
N PRO A 67 -5.67 -11.64 7.35
CA PRO A 67 -5.79 -13.04 7.70
C PRO A 67 -4.93 -13.94 6.80
N ARG A 68 -4.56 -15.13 7.31
CA ARG A 68 -3.92 -16.15 6.49
C ARG A 68 -4.79 -16.45 5.27
N GLY A 69 -4.14 -16.57 4.11
CA GLY A 69 -4.83 -16.86 2.85
C GLY A 69 -5.33 -15.62 2.13
N PHE A 70 -5.20 -14.40 2.68
CA PHE A 70 -5.69 -13.16 2.06
C PHE A 70 -5.24 -12.98 0.60
N GLY A 71 -4.03 -13.45 0.27
CA GLY A 71 -3.51 -13.43 -1.09
C GLY A 71 -4.18 -14.39 -2.09
N SER A 72 -5.18 -15.18 -1.66
CA SER A 72 -5.89 -16.17 -2.47
C SER A 72 -7.19 -15.62 -3.08
N LEU A 73 -7.25 -14.32 -3.36
CA LEU A 73 -8.37 -13.68 -4.06
C LEU A 73 -8.05 -13.57 -5.56
N PRO A 74 -8.52 -14.50 -6.40
CA PRO A 74 -8.02 -14.63 -7.77
C PRO A 74 -8.44 -13.46 -8.69
N ALA A 75 -9.53 -12.77 -8.37
CA ALA A 75 -10.10 -11.71 -9.20
C ALA A 75 -9.86 -10.30 -8.67
N LEU A 76 -9.09 -10.12 -7.57
CA LEU A 76 -8.98 -8.82 -6.91
C LEU A 76 -8.14 -7.84 -7.73
N GLU A 77 -8.77 -6.75 -8.17
CA GLU A 77 -8.15 -5.71 -8.99
C GLU A 77 -7.85 -4.44 -8.20
N VAL A 78 -8.67 -4.11 -7.20
CA VAL A 78 -8.50 -2.90 -6.38
C VAL A 78 -8.58 -3.25 -4.91
N LEU A 79 -7.54 -2.90 -4.19
CA LEU A 79 -7.44 -3.07 -2.74
C LEU A 79 -7.08 -1.74 -2.09
N ASP A 80 -7.99 -1.23 -1.27
CA ASP A 80 -7.76 -0.04 -0.46
C ASP A 80 -7.66 -0.42 1.03
N LEU A 81 -6.48 -0.23 1.60
CA LEU A 81 -6.14 -0.45 3.00
C LEU A 81 -5.67 0.86 3.67
N THR A 82 -5.96 2.01 3.06
CA THR A 82 -5.55 3.32 3.54
C THR A 82 -6.02 3.58 4.97
N TYR A 83 -5.20 4.23 5.80
CA TYR A 83 -5.56 4.58 7.16
C TYR A 83 -5.97 3.34 7.99
N ASN A 84 -5.01 2.42 8.18
CA ASN A 84 -5.10 1.30 9.11
C ASN A 84 -3.86 1.29 10.01
N ASN A 85 -3.56 0.19 10.70
CA ASN A 85 -2.37 0.06 11.55
C ASN A 85 -1.45 -1.06 11.02
N LEU A 86 -1.36 -1.20 9.69
CA LEU A 86 -0.62 -2.27 9.04
C LEU A 86 0.86 -1.91 8.92
N ASN A 87 1.73 -2.91 9.01
CA ASN A 87 3.15 -2.83 8.68
C ASN A 87 3.55 -4.06 7.83
N GLU A 88 4.82 -4.20 7.50
CA GLU A 88 5.34 -5.32 6.70
C GLU A 88 5.04 -6.70 7.31
N ASN A 89 4.98 -6.82 8.64
CA ASN A 89 4.64 -8.07 9.34
C ASN A 89 3.13 -8.34 9.40
N SER A 90 2.31 -7.35 9.07
CA SER A 90 0.85 -7.48 8.98
C SER A 90 0.40 -8.18 7.71
N LEU A 91 1.27 -8.32 6.71
CA LEU A 91 0.98 -8.96 5.43
C LEU A 91 1.25 -10.48 5.54
N PRO A 92 0.29 -11.36 5.19
CA PRO A 92 0.54 -12.79 5.15
C PRO A 92 1.53 -13.14 4.03
N GLY A 93 2.28 -14.23 4.18
CA GLY A 93 3.32 -14.62 3.21
C GLY A 93 2.84 -14.85 1.77
N ASN A 94 1.52 -15.02 1.54
CA ASN A 94 0.94 -15.12 0.21
C ASN A 94 0.36 -13.78 -0.32
N PHE A 95 0.50 -12.65 0.39
CA PHE A 95 -0.10 -11.36 0.01
C PHE A 95 0.22 -10.97 -1.44
N PHE A 96 1.46 -11.15 -1.87
CA PHE A 96 1.91 -10.81 -3.22
C PHE A 96 1.52 -11.84 -4.30
N TYR A 97 0.64 -12.80 -3.98
CA TYR A 97 0.02 -13.70 -4.97
C TYR A 97 -1.21 -13.07 -5.63
N LEU A 98 -1.63 -11.87 -5.18
CA LEU A 98 -2.68 -11.03 -5.76
C LEU A 98 -2.25 -10.40 -7.09
N THR A 99 -1.77 -11.22 -8.03
CA THR A 99 -1.17 -10.79 -9.32
C THR A 99 -2.19 -10.16 -10.29
N THR A 100 -3.47 -10.13 -9.93
CA THR A 100 -4.52 -9.40 -10.63
C THR A 100 -4.68 -7.94 -10.19
N LEU A 101 -4.02 -7.52 -9.11
CA LEU A 101 -4.10 -6.15 -8.61
C LEU A 101 -3.64 -5.13 -9.65
N ARG A 102 -4.45 -4.09 -9.78
CA ARG A 102 -4.23 -2.91 -10.61
C ARG A 102 -4.08 -1.65 -9.77
N ALA A 103 -4.70 -1.60 -8.59
CA ALA A 103 -4.54 -0.50 -7.65
C ALA A 103 -4.41 -1.01 -6.22
N LEU A 104 -3.34 -0.58 -5.55
CA LEU A 104 -3.04 -0.91 -4.16
C LEU A 104 -2.79 0.37 -3.36
N TYR A 105 -3.68 0.64 -2.41
CA TYR A 105 -3.57 1.79 -1.52
C TYR A 105 -3.22 1.31 -0.11
N LEU A 106 -2.03 1.70 0.36
CA LEU A 106 -1.46 1.40 1.67
C LEU A 106 -1.12 2.69 2.42
N SER A 107 -1.71 3.82 2.04
CA SER A 107 -1.37 5.12 2.62
C SER A 107 -1.77 5.22 4.09
N ASP A 108 -1.09 6.06 4.87
CA ASP A 108 -1.37 6.25 6.30
C ASP A 108 -1.36 4.93 7.09
N ASN A 109 -0.33 4.11 6.91
CA ASN A 109 -0.07 2.88 7.68
C ASN A 109 1.28 3.02 8.40
N ASP A 110 1.92 1.91 8.79
CA ASP A 110 3.15 1.85 9.59
C ASP A 110 4.28 1.09 8.88
N PHE A 111 4.26 1.03 7.54
CA PHE A 111 5.30 0.36 6.77
C PHE A 111 6.63 1.09 6.91
N GLU A 112 7.65 0.39 7.40
CA GLU A 112 9.05 0.86 7.38
C GLU A 112 9.81 0.27 6.19
N ILE A 113 9.42 -0.93 5.77
CA ILE A 113 9.97 -1.62 4.61
C ILE A 113 8.81 -2.08 3.72
N LEU A 114 8.97 -1.92 2.40
CA LEU A 114 8.12 -2.59 1.42
C LEU A 114 8.81 -3.91 0.99
N PRO A 115 8.18 -5.09 1.17
CA PRO A 115 8.81 -6.34 0.78
C PRO A 115 9.18 -6.39 -0.71
N PRO A 116 10.34 -6.97 -1.09
CA PRO A 116 10.76 -7.15 -2.48
C PRO A 116 9.73 -7.85 -3.37
N ASP A 117 8.92 -8.73 -2.78
CA ASP A 117 7.83 -9.44 -3.46
C ASP A 117 6.78 -8.53 -4.12
N ILE A 118 6.79 -7.21 -3.85
CA ILE A 118 5.98 -6.23 -4.58
C ILE A 118 6.16 -6.35 -6.10
N GLY A 119 7.37 -6.70 -6.58
CA GLY A 119 7.66 -6.89 -8.00
C GLY A 119 6.79 -7.95 -8.69
N LYS A 120 6.20 -8.88 -7.93
CA LYS A 120 5.25 -9.88 -8.44
C LYS A 120 3.93 -9.27 -8.93
N LEU A 121 3.57 -8.07 -8.47
CA LEU A 121 2.31 -7.39 -8.84
C LEU A 121 2.44 -6.66 -10.18
N THR A 122 2.87 -7.35 -11.24
CA THR A 122 3.25 -6.75 -12.54
C THR A 122 2.11 -6.06 -13.30
N LYS A 123 0.85 -6.26 -12.90
CA LYS A 123 -0.34 -5.57 -13.43
C LYS A 123 -0.68 -4.27 -12.69
N LEU A 124 0.07 -3.93 -11.64
CA LEU A 124 -0.20 -2.77 -10.81
C LEU A 124 0.00 -1.48 -11.62
N GLN A 125 -1.01 -0.62 -11.58
CA GLN A 125 -1.06 0.68 -12.26
C GLN A 125 -0.99 1.82 -11.24
N ILE A 126 -1.50 1.61 -10.03
CA ILE A 126 -1.50 2.59 -8.94
C ILE A 126 -0.93 1.94 -7.68
N LEU A 127 0.09 2.56 -7.10
CA LEU A 127 0.65 2.19 -5.81
C LEU A 127 0.75 3.43 -4.92
N SER A 128 -0.02 3.45 -3.83
CA SER A 128 0.00 4.56 -2.88
C SER A 128 0.53 4.14 -1.51
N LEU A 129 1.73 4.60 -1.19
CA LEU A 129 2.47 4.36 0.06
C LEU A 129 2.67 5.66 0.86
N ARG A 130 1.90 6.69 0.54
CA ARG A 130 1.89 7.99 1.22
C ARG A 130 1.82 7.86 2.75
N ASP A 131 2.52 8.74 3.47
CA ASP A 131 2.39 8.91 4.93
C ASP A 131 2.60 7.59 5.72
N ASN A 132 3.58 6.80 5.28
CA ASN A 132 4.12 5.63 6.01
C ASN A 132 5.39 6.03 6.78
N ASP A 133 6.27 5.06 7.10
CA ASP A 133 7.58 5.30 7.72
C ASP A 133 8.73 4.73 6.86
N LEU A 134 8.51 4.61 5.54
CA LEU A 134 9.42 3.90 4.63
C LEU A 134 10.81 4.53 4.65
N ILE A 135 11.83 3.71 4.87
CA ILE A 135 13.24 4.14 4.88
C ILE A 135 13.95 3.86 3.55
N SER A 136 13.42 2.92 2.77
CA SER A 136 13.89 2.57 1.43
C SER A 136 12.75 1.99 0.59
N LEU A 137 12.97 1.94 -0.72
CA LEU A 137 12.16 1.15 -1.65
C LEU A 137 12.99 -0.04 -2.15
N PRO A 138 12.41 -1.23 -2.31
CA PRO A 138 13.09 -2.37 -2.91
C PRO A 138 13.39 -2.08 -4.40
N LYS A 139 14.47 -2.66 -4.94
CA LYS A 139 14.82 -2.52 -6.37
C LYS A 139 13.75 -3.12 -7.28
N GLU A 140 13.02 -4.11 -6.78
CA GLU A 140 11.92 -4.81 -7.44
C GLU A 140 10.75 -3.88 -7.77
N ILE A 141 10.71 -2.66 -7.22
CA ILE A 141 9.79 -1.61 -7.69
C ILE A 141 9.93 -1.34 -9.19
N GLY A 142 11.14 -1.51 -9.74
CA GLY A 142 11.41 -1.37 -11.17
C GLY A 142 10.80 -2.45 -12.05
N GLU A 143 10.24 -3.52 -11.47
CA GLU A 143 9.54 -4.60 -12.19
C GLU A 143 8.08 -4.24 -12.50
N LEU A 144 7.54 -3.19 -11.84
CA LEU A 144 6.16 -2.72 -12.01
C LEU A 144 5.98 -1.89 -13.29
N THR A 145 6.31 -2.48 -14.44
CA THR A 145 6.33 -1.79 -15.75
C THR A 145 4.98 -1.23 -16.22
N GLN A 146 3.87 -1.63 -15.60
CA GLN A 146 2.54 -1.06 -15.86
C GLN A 146 2.17 0.11 -14.93
N LEU A 147 3.03 0.46 -13.99
CA LEU A 147 2.76 1.49 -12.99
C LEU A 147 2.66 2.87 -13.66
N LYS A 148 1.58 3.58 -13.35
CA LYS A 148 1.28 4.93 -13.85
C LYS A 148 1.29 5.94 -12.72
N GLU A 149 0.94 5.52 -11.52
CA GLU A 149 0.84 6.38 -10.35
C GLU A 149 1.60 5.75 -9.18
N LEU A 150 2.59 6.50 -8.67
CA LEU A 150 3.37 6.14 -7.50
C LEU A 150 3.38 7.30 -6.51
N HIS A 151 2.82 7.06 -5.33
CA HIS A 151 2.77 8.01 -4.24
C HIS A 151 3.62 7.52 -3.07
N ILE A 152 4.72 8.20 -2.79
CA ILE A 152 5.68 7.90 -1.71
C ILE A 152 5.96 9.12 -0.83
N GLN A 153 5.17 10.19 -0.96
CA GLN A 153 5.30 11.39 -0.15
C GLN A 153 5.05 11.13 1.35
N GLY A 154 5.72 11.88 2.22
CA GLY A 154 5.54 11.78 3.67
C GLY A 154 6.15 10.52 4.29
N ASN A 155 7.28 10.06 3.74
CA ASN A 155 8.05 8.93 4.26
C ASN A 155 9.43 9.41 4.78
N ARG A 156 10.35 8.47 5.00
CA ARG A 156 11.71 8.70 5.51
C ARG A 156 12.76 8.33 4.47
N LEU A 157 12.41 8.40 3.19
CA LEU A 157 13.28 8.05 2.08
C LEU A 157 14.38 9.10 1.93
N THR A 158 15.62 8.64 1.79
CA THR A 158 16.80 9.50 1.59
C THR A 158 17.29 9.46 0.13
N VAL A 159 17.06 8.33 -0.55
CA VAL A 159 17.43 8.04 -1.93
C VAL A 159 16.37 7.14 -2.58
N LEU A 160 16.38 7.04 -3.91
CA LEU A 160 15.54 6.14 -4.70
C LEU A 160 16.38 5.00 -5.32
N PRO A 161 15.89 3.76 -5.42
CA PRO A 161 16.62 2.71 -6.14
C PRO A 161 16.76 3.09 -7.63
N PRO A 162 17.94 2.92 -8.26
CA PRO A 162 18.13 3.22 -9.69
C PRO A 162 17.15 2.50 -10.61
N GLU A 163 16.69 1.30 -10.22
CA GLU A 163 15.70 0.49 -10.94
C GLU A 163 14.35 1.18 -11.09
N LEU A 164 14.02 2.15 -10.24
CA LEU A 164 12.84 3.00 -10.44
C LEU A 164 12.90 3.76 -11.78
N GLY A 165 14.12 4.04 -12.28
CA GLY A 165 14.34 4.64 -13.59
C GLY A 165 13.87 3.78 -14.77
N ASN A 166 13.60 2.49 -14.57
CA ASN A 166 13.02 1.59 -15.58
C ASN A 166 11.54 1.91 -15.86
N LEU A 167 10.88 2.63 -14.96
CA LEU A 167 9.47 2.98 -15.11
C LEU A 167 9.31 4.26 -15.93
N ASP A 168 8.24 4.34 -16.71
CA ASP A 168 7.78 5.58 -17.33
C ASP A 168 6.80 6.26 -16.37
N LEU A 169 7.31 7.13 -15.50
CA LEU A 169 6.53 7.93 -14.55
C LEU A 169 6.65 9.45 -14.79
N THR A 170 7.28 9.86 -15.89
CA THR A 170 7.51 11.28 -16.24
C THR A 170 6.52 11.81 -17.27
N GLY A 171 5.73 10.94 -17.90
CA GLY A 171 4.76 11.34 -18.93
C GLY A 171 3.55 12.12 -18.39
N GLN A 172 2.77 12.73 -19.30
CA GLN A 172 1.63 13.59 -18.94
C GLN A 172 0.46 12.85 -18.27
N LYS A 173 0.37 11.52 -18.42
CA LYS A 173 -0.69 10.69 -17.84
C LYS A 173 -0.19 9.92 -16.62
N GLN A 174 1.00 10.26 -16.13
CA GLN A 174 1.67 9.61 -15.04
C GLN A 174 1.74 10.54 -13.84
N VAL A 175 1.76 9.95 -12.65
CA VAL A 175 1.84 10.68 -11.38
C VAL A 175 2.95 10.09 -10.54
N PHE A 176 3.94 10.91 -10.23
CA PHE A 176 4.95 10.59 -9.22
C PHE A 176 4.94 11.65 -8.13
N LYS A 177 4.71 11.23 -6.90
CA LYS A 177 4.66 12.10 -5.72
C LYS A 177 5.63 11.58 -4.67
N ALA A 178 6.55 12.43 -4.26
CA ALA A 178 7.72 12.08 -3.45
C ALA A 178 8.14 13.21 -2.49
N GLU A 179 7.31 14.23 -2.37
CA GLU A 179 7.50 15.37 -1.48
C GLU A 179 7.54 14.92 -0.01
N ASN A 180 8.02 15.78 0.90
CA ASN A 180 8.06 15.50 2.34
C ASN A 180 8.84 14.22 2.70
N ASN A 181 9.99 14.02 2.07
CA ASN A 181 10.98 13.01 2.41
C ASN A 181 12.34 13.70 2.67
N PRO A 182 13.19 13.17 3.57
CA PRO A 182 14.50 13.72 3.88
C PRO A 182 15.56 13.35 2.82
N TRP A 183 15.33 13.76 1.56
CA TRP A 183 16.25 13.49 0.45
C TRP A 183 17.64 14.05 0.73
N VAL A 184 18.69 13.27 0.43
CA VAL A 184 20.08 13.73 0.56
C VAL A 184 20.57 14.38 -0.74
N THR A 185 21.54 15.28 -0.65
CA THR A 185 22.21 15.84 -1.83
C THR A 185 23.02 14.75 -2.54
N PRO A 186 23.02 14.69 -3.89
CA PRO A 186 22.42 15.68 -4.80
C PRO A 186 21.03 15.30 -5.35
N ILE A 187 20.43 14.16 -4.96
CA ILE A 187 19.08 13.80 -5.43
C ILE A 187 18.03 14.82 -4.94
N ALA A 188 18.23 15.38 -3.75
CA ALA A 188 17.43 16.50 -3.23
C ALA A 188 17.38 17.70 -4.19
N ASP A 189 18.50 18.04 -4.82
CA ASP A 189 18.59 19.17 -5.77
C ASP A 189 17.81 18.86 -7.05
N GLN A 190 17.80 17.59 -7.48
CA GLN A 190 17.04 17.17 -8.66
C GLN A 190 15.53 17.28 -8.43
N PHE A 191 15.05 17.04 -7.21
CA PHE A 191 13.64 17.26 -6.88
C PHE A 191 13.22 18.73 -7.03
N GLN A 192 14.13 19.68 -6.79
CA GLN A 192 13.85 21.11 -7.01
C GLN A 192 13.71 21.47 -8.50
N LEU A 193 14.39 20.72 -9.37
CA LEU A 193 14.30 20.87 -10.83
C LEU A 193 13.09 20.12 -11.45
N GLY A 194 12.43 19.27 -10.66
CA GLY A 194 11.23 18.55 -11.05
C GLY A 194 11.46 17.07 -11.38
N VAL A 195 10.36 16.33 -11.52
CA VAL A 195 10.35 14.86 -11.63
C VAL A 195 11.20 14.34 -12.79
N SER A 196 11.18 14.99 -13.96
CA SER A 196 11.99 14.55 -15.10
C SER A 196 13.49 14.55 -14.79
N HIS A 197 14.00 15.58 -14.11
CA HIS A 197 15.41 15.64 -13.71
C HIS A 197 15.76 14.55 -12.70
N VAL A 198 14.85 14.23 -11.76
CA VAL A 198 15.04 13.09 -10.84
C VAL A 198 15.20 11.80 -11.63
N PHE A 199 14.32 11.54 -12.59
CA PHE A 199 14.36 10.30 -13.39
C PHE A 199 15.58 10.22 -14.31
N GLU A 200 16.00 11.33 -14.93
CA GLU A 200 17.26 11.39 -15.68
C GLU A 200 18.46 11.12 -14.76
N TYR A 201 18.47 11.72 -13.58
CA TYR A 201 19.54 11.56 -12.61
C TYR A 201 19.65 10.12 -12.11
N ILE A 202 18.54 9.49 -11.69
CA ILE A 202 18.60 8.12 -11.16
C ILE A 202 19.00 7.06 -12.20
N ARG A 203 18.84 7.37 -13.50
CA ARG A 203 19.32 6.52 -14.59
C ARG A 203 20.83 6.63 -14.84
N SER A 204 21.46 7.71 -14.39
CA SER A 204 22.87 7.99 -14.64
C SER A 204 23.81 7.01 -13.91
N GLU A 205 24.97 6.72 -14.52
CA GLU A 205 26.02 5.92 -13.88
C GLU A 205 26.56 6.60 -12.61
N THR A 206 26.61 7.93 -12.60
CA THR A 206 26.99 8.71 -11.43
C THR A 206 26.06 8.43 -10.26
N TYR A 207 24.74 8.47 -10.47
CA TYR A 207 23.79 8.16 -9.41
C TYR A 207 23.88 6.72 -8.95
N LYS A 208 23.98 5.75 -9.87
CA LYS A 208 24.14 4.33 -9.52
C LYS A 208 25.34 4.11 -8.60
N TYR A 209 26.47 4.74 -8.91
CA TYR A 209 27.66 4.70 -8.06
C TYR A 209 27.42 5.32 -6.67
N LEU A 210 26.84 6.53 -6.62
CA LEU A 210 26.55 7.22 -5.36
C LEU A 210 25.52 6.49 -4.49
N TYR A 211 24.47 5.94 -5.12
CA TYR A 211 23.48 5.10 -4.48
C TYR A 211 24.13 3.85 -3.86
N GLY A 212 24.99 3.14 -4.62
CA GLY A 212 25.73 1.99 -4.11
C GLY A 212 26.59 2.33 -2.89
N ARG A 213 27.30 3.46 -2.93
CA ARG A 213 28.09 3.99 -1.81
C ARG A 213 27.22 4.32 -0.59
N HIS A 214 26.07 4.96 -0.80
CA HIS A 214 25.11 5.29 0.26
C HIS A 214 24.55 4.05 0.95
N MET A 215 24.15 3.03 0.17
CA MET A 215 23.65 1.77 0.71
C MET A 215 24.74 0.99 1.47
N GLN A 216 25.98 1.00 0.98
CA GLN A 216 27.12 0.37 1.67
C GLN A 216 27.49 1.08 2.98
N ALA A 217 27.31 2.41 3.04
CA ALA A 217 27.56 3.18 4.26
C ALA A 217 26.54 2.87 5.37
N ASN A 218 25.40 2.27 5.02
CA ASN A 218 24.32 1.90 5.94
C ASN A 218 23.97 3.03 6.93
N PRO A 219 23.61 4.23 6.45
CA PRO A 219 23.32 5.36 7.31
C PRO A 219 22.15 5.05 8.22
N GLU A 220 22.17 5.60 9.44
CA GLU A 220 21.03 5.48 10.34
C GLU A 220 19.76 6.06 9.69
N PRO A 221 18.63 5.34 9.76
CA PRO A 221 17.39 5.83 9.20
C PRO A 221 16.99 7.18 9.82
N PRO A 222 16.51 8.17 9.02
CA PRO A 222 15.99 9.44 9.53
C PRO A 222 14.96 9.22 10.63
N LYS A 223 14.83 10.07 11.64
CA LYS A 223 13.86 9.84 12.73
C LYS A 223 12.40 9.82 12.22
N LYS A 224 11.53 9.05 12.88
CA LYS A 224 10.08 9.09 12.62
C LYS A 224 9.54 10.47 13.00
N ASN A 225 8.92 11.16 12.04
CA ASN A 225 8.40 12.52 12.18
C ASN A 225 6.88 12.57 12.32
N ASN A 226 6.17 11.51 11.92
CA ASN A 226 4.73 11.41 12.00
C ASN A 226 4.28 10.79 13.33
N ASP A 227 3.68 11.61 14.21
CA ASP A 227 3.07 11.13 15.46
C ASP A 227 1.77 10.37 15.17
N LYS A 228 1.90 9.08 14.84
CA LYS A 228 0.78 8.19 14.55
C LYS A 228 0.02 7.75 15.81
N SER A 229 0.47 8.11 17.02
CA SER A 229 -0.24 7.77 18.26
C SER A 229 -1.64 8.40 18.34
N LYS A 230 -1.83 9.52 17.64
CA LYS A 230 -3.09 10.28 17.59
C LYS A 230 -4.11 9.75 16.58
N LYS A 231 -3.75 8.75 15.76
CA LYS A 231 -4.65 8.18 14.76
C LYS A 231 -5.93 7.67 15.41
N ILE A 232 -7.07 7.96 14.78
CA ILE A 232 -8.39 7.49 15.23
C ILE A 232 -8.42 5.95 15.26
N SER A 233 -7.67 5.31 14.36
CA SER A 233 -7.54 3.86 14.28
C SER A 233 -6.86 3.22 15.50
N ARG A 234 -6.17 4.00 16.33
CA ARG A 234 -5.48 3.54 17.56
C ARG A 234 -6.21 3.93 18.85
N LYS A 235 -7.21 4.80 18.78
CA LYS A 235 -7.99 5.21 19.95
C LYS A 235 -8.83 4.02 20.44
N PRO A 236 -8.90 3.73 21.75
CA PRO A 236 -9.77 2.68 22.27
C PRO A 236 -11.20 2.84 21.76
N LEU A 237 -11.88 1.73 21.49
CA LEU A 237 -13.33 1.76 21.26
C LEU A 237 -14.00 2.26 22.54
N ALA A 238 -14.99 3.15 22.40
CA ALA A 238 -15.82 3.51 23.55
C ALA A 238 -16.42 2.21 24.12
N ALA A 239 -16.28 2.00 25.43
CA ALA A 239 -16.76 0.79 26.08
C ALA A 239 -18.22 0.53 25.69
N LYS A 240 -18.51 -0.70 25.24
CA LYS A 240 -19.89 -1.12 24.99
C LYS A 240 -20.65 -0.99 26.31
N ASN A 241 -21.58 -0.05 26.40
CA ASN A 241 -22.64 -0.16 27.39
C ASN A 241 -23.36 -1.48 27.06
N LYS A 242 -23.13 -2.48 27.94
CA LYS A 242 -23.72 -3.82 27.86
C LYS A 242 -25.24 -3.74 27.93
#